data_AF-A0A081ARE4-F1
#
_entry.id   AF-A0A081ARE4-F1
#
_cell.length_a   1.000
_cell.length_b   1.000
_cell.length_c   1.000
_cell.angle_alpha   90.00
_cell.angle_beta   90.00
_cell.angle_gamma   90.00
#
_symmetry.space_group_name_H-M   'P 1'
#
loop_
_entity.id
_entity.type
_entity.pdbx_description
1 polymer ?
#
loop_
_entity_poly.entity_id
_entity_poly.type
_entity_poly.pdbx_seq_one_letter_code
_entity_poly.pdbx_strand_id
1 'polypeptide(L)'
;MVKRFVEFKDAVKHVEAVDELMPRAPDCRKLEKLLEDLKALDSVCLALQSNKTTLSDVRIMFDGVIKRYPNMAKYLSQDANIVHSPAFESAVVKIMHQERLSRLETAAIASFQVGESSASEPEEANASSFAATLLHAGNKRNYATANAPQYDSLLFHVPPTNNDWERLFSKATSK
;
A
#
# COMPACT_ATOMS: atom_id res chain seq x y z
N MET A 1 -13.40 -3.68 -25.40
CA MET A 1 -14.47 -2.95 -26.12
C MET A 1 -13.97 -1.61 -26.66
N VAL A 2 -13.61 -0.64 -25.82
CA VAL A 2 -13.16 0.71 -26.25
C VAL A 2 -11.92 0.68 -27.16
N LYS A 3 -10.88 -0.09 -26.80
CA LYS A 3 -9.67 -0.27 -27.62
C LYS A 3 -10.02 -0.66 -29.07
N ARG A 4 -10.83 -1.71 -29.23
CA ARG A 4 -11.29 -2.19 -30.54
C ARG A 4 -12.04 -1.11 -31.32
N PHE A 5 -12.94 -0.37 -30.66
CA PHE A 5 -13.64 0.74 -31.31
C PHE A 5 -12.64 1.78 -31.83
N VAL A 6 -11.70 2.23 -31.00
CA VAL A 6 -10.71 3.24 -31.39
C VAL A 6 -9.80 2.77 -32.54
N GLU A 7 -9.45 1.48 -32.59
CA GLU A 7 -8.64 0.89 -33.67
C GLU A 7 -9.40 0.82 -35.01
N PHE A 8 -10.70 0.57 -35.00
CA PHE A 8 -11.48 0.35 -36.23
C PHE A 8 -12.31 1.56 -36.69
N LYS A 9 -12.51 2.58 -35.85
CA LYS A 9 -13.40 3.71 -36.16
C LYS A 9 -13.10 4.41 -37.49
N ASP A 10 -11.84 4.46 -37.91
CA ASP A 10 -11.46 5.16 -39.15
C ASP A 10 -11.78 4.33 -40.39
N ALA A 11 -11.66 3.00 -40.31
CA ALA A 11 -12.10 2.10 -41.37
C ALA A 11 -13.63 2.07 -41.48
N VAL A 12 -14.33 2.12 -40.35
CA VAL A 12 -15.81 2.03 -40.29
C VAL A 12 -16.51 3.26 -40.89
N LYS A 13 -15.88 4.45 -40.84
CA LYS A 13 -16.39 5.66 -41.50
C LYS A 13 -16.59 5.52 -43.01
N HIS A 14 -15.96 4.54 -43.64
CA HIS A 14 -16.07 4.30 -45.08
C HIS A 14 -17.11 3.23 -45.44
N VAL A 15 -17.82 2.68 -44.45
CA VAL A 15 -18.83 1.63 -44.63
C VAL A 15 -20.21 2.25 -44.46
N GLU A 16 -20.85 2.57 -45.59
CA GLU A 16 -22.14 3.28 -45.66
C GLU A 16 -23.23 2.62 -44.79
N ALA A 17 -23.27 1.28 -44.75
CA ALA A 17 -24.25 0.51 -43.98
C ALA A 17 -24.19 0.72 -42.45
N VAL A 18 -23.10 1.28 -41.91
CA VAL A 18 -22.91 1.48 -40.46
C VAL A 18 -22.51 2.92 -40.10
N ASP A 19 -22.49 3.84 -41.06
CA ASP A 19 -22.12 5.24 -40.84
C ASP A 19 -23.10 5.92 -39.86
N GLU A 20 -24.40 5.65 -39.99
CA GLU A 20 -25.44 6.16 -39.08
C GLU A 20 -25.28 5.68 -37.63
N LEU A 21 -24.56 4.57 -37.41
CA LEU A 21 -24.29 4.01 -36.08
C LEU A 21 -23.04 4.60 -35.43
N MET A 22 -22.27 5.44 -36.15
CA MET A 22 -21.05 6.02 -35.62
C MET A 22 -21.32 7.09 -34.55
N PRO A 23 -20.63 7.02 -33.40
CA PRO A 23 -20.67 8.10 -32.43
C PRO A 23 -20.21 9.41 -33.06
N ARG A 24 -20.81 10.51 -32.60
CA ARG A 24 -20.41 11.86 -33.06
C ARG A 24 -18.95 12.13 -32.71
N ALA A 25 -18.31 13.01 -33.47
CA ALA A 25 -16.90 13.37 -33.25
C ALA A 25 -16.54 13.75 -31.79
N PRO A 26 -17.37 14.49 -31.02
CA PRO A 26 -17.10 14.74 -29.61
C PRO A 26 -17.08 13.48 -28.75
N ASP A 27 -17.95 12.51 -29.03
CA ASP A 27 -18.02 11.26 -28.28
C ASP A 27 -16.87 10.32 -28.65
N CYS A 28 -16.45 10.32 -29.92
CA CYS A 28 -15.21 9.65 -30.35
C CYS A 28 -13.99 10.17 -29.56
N ARG A 29 -13.86 11.49 -29.36
CA ARG A 29 -12.79 12.07 -28.53
C ARG A 29 -12.87 11.66 -27.07
N LYS A 30 -14.08 11.55 -26.51
CA LYS A 30 -14.28 11.03 -25.14
C LYS A 30 -13.81 9.57 -25.03
N LEU A 31 -14.10 8.74 -26.04
CA LEU A 31 -13.68 7.34 -26.08
C LEU A 31 -12.16 7.18 -26.20
N GLU A 32 -11.49 8.04 -26.97
CA GLU A 32 -10.03 8.08 -27.02
C GLU A 32 -9.42 8.46 -25.66
N LYS A 33 -9.95 9.51 -25.02
CA LYS A 33 -9.49 9.91 -23.68
C LYS A 33 -9.72 8.78 -22.67
N LEU A 34 -10.89 8.14 -22.71
CA LEU A 34 -11.20 6.99 -21.87
C LEU A 34 -10.21 5.83 -22.10
N LEU A 35 -9.81 5.58 -23.35
CA LEU A 35 -8.81 4.55 -23.63
C LEU A 35 -7.46 4.87 -22.97
N GLU A 36 -7.02 6.12 -23.00
CA GLU A 36 -5.78 6.54 -22.33
C GLU A 36 -5.87 6.42 -20.81
N ASP A 37 -7.00 6.79 -20.22
CA ASP A 37 -7.24 6.62 -18.78
C ASP A 37 -7.27 5.13 -18.38
N LEU A 38 -7.90 4.27 -19.20
CA LEU A 38 -7.90 2.82 -19.00
C LEU A 38 -6.51 2.21 -19.10
N LYS A 39 -5.67 2.63 -20.07
CA LYS A 39 -4.28 2.16 -20.18
C LYS A 39 -3.46 2.55 -18.94
N ALA A 40 -3.64 3.77 -18.44
CA ALA A 40 -2.96 4.22 -17.22
C ALA A 40 -3.37 3.37 -16.01
N LEU A 41 -4.67 3.12 -15.82
CA LEU A 41 -5.16 2.26 -14.73
C LEU A 41 -4.72 0.80 -14.89
N ASP A 42 -4.72 0.27 -16.11
CA ASP A 42 -4.25 -1.09 -16.40
C ASP A 42 -2.77 -1.26 -16.03
N SER A 43 -1.92 -0.25 -16.30
CA SER A 43 -0.51 -0.27 -15.88
C SER A 43 -0.33 -0.35 -14.37
N VAL A 44 -1.20 0.34 -13.61
CA VAL A 44 -1.22 0.26 -12.14
C VAL A 44 -1.68 -1.13 -11.69
N CYS A 45 -2.74 -1.68 -12.28
CA CYS A 45 -3.21 -3.04 -11.97
C CYS A 45 -2.12 -4.09 -12.20
N LEU A 46 -1.39 -4.00 -13.32
CA LEU A 46 -0.27 -4.91 -13.62
C LEU A 46 0.87 -4.77 -12.60
N ALA A 47 1.18 -3.53 -12.18
CA ALA A 47 2.18 -3.30 -11.15
C ALA A 47 1.73 -3.88 -9.79
N LEU A 48 0.46 -3.74 -9.41
CA LEU A 48 -0.07 -4.32 -8.18
C LEU A 48 -0.04 -5.85 -8.17
N GLN A 49 -0.11 -6.50 -9.33
CA GLN A 49 -0.04 -7.96 -9.45
C GLN A 49 1.40 -8.52 -9.39
N SER A 50 2.42 -7.65 -9.35
CA SER A 50 3.82 -8.07 -9.26
C SER A 50 4.19 -8.51 -7.84
N ASN A 51 4.87 -9.65 -7.72
CA ASN A 51 5.39 -10.18 -6.45
C ASN A 51 6.49 -9.31 -5.83
N LYS A 52 6.99 -8.31 -6.56
CA LYS A 52 8.01 -7.37 -6.07
C LYS A 52 7.42 -6.10 -5.48
N THR A 53 6.11 -5.90 -5.64
CA THR A 53 5.44 -4.69 -5.17
C THR A 53 5.24 -4.79 -3.67
N THR A 54 5.62 -3.73 -2.96
CA THR A 54 5.48 -3.64 -1.49
C THR A 54 4.25 -2.83 -1.11
N LEU A 55 3.82 -2.90 0.14
CA LEU A 55 2.71 -2.07 0.63
C LEU A 55 2.98 -0.55 0.48
N SER A 56 4.24 -0.11 0.61
CA SER A 56 4.63 1.29 0.33
C SER A 56 4.39 1.65 -1.15
N ASP A 57 4.78 0.79 -2.09
CA ASP A 57 4.55 1.02 -3.53
C ASP A 57 3.05 1.12 -3.85
N VAL A 58 2.23 0.28 -3.20
CA VAL A 58 0.77 0.33 -3.32
C VAL A 58 0.24 1.69 -2.91
N ARG A 59 0.67 2.20 -1.75
CA ARG A 59 0.24 3.51 -1.24
C ARG A 59 0.61 4.62 -2.21
N ILE A 60 1.84 4.63 -2.73
CA ILE A 60 2.31 5.60 -3.74
C ILE A 60 1.42 5.54 -5.00
N MET A 61 1.14 4.34 -5.52
CA MET A 61 0.30 4.17 -6.70
C MET A 61 -1.14 4.64 -6.44
N PHE A 62 -1.72 4.27 -5.30
CA PHE A 62 -3.09 4.67 -4.92
C PHE A 62 -3.20 6.18 -4.73
N ASP A 63 -2.24 6.84 -4.09
CA ASP A 63 -2.22 8.30 -3.97
C ASP A 63 -2.09 8.98 -5.33
N GLY A 64 -1.27 8.43 -6.22
CA GLY A 64 -1.17 8.88 -7.62
C GLY A 64 -2.50 8.75 -8.37
N VAL A 65 -3.19 7.62 -8.20
CA VAL A 65 -4.51 7.37 -8.80
C VAL A 65 -5.56 8.33 -8.23
N ILE A 66 -5.59 8.55 -6.92
CA ILE A 66 -6.51 9.50 -6.27
C ILE A 66 -6.26 10.93 -6.77
N LYS A 67 -5.00 11.34 -6.89
CA LYS A 67 -4.63 12.66 -7.41
C LYS A 67 -5.15 12.88 -8.83
N ARG A 68 -5.11 11.85 -9.68
CA ARG A 68 -5.62 11.91 -11.07
C ARG A 68 -7.14 11.72 -11.15
N TYR A 69 -7.70 10.89 -10.29
CA TYR A 69 -9.12 10.52 -10.26
C TYR A 69 -9.68 10.64 -8.84
N PRO A 70 -10.02 11.86 -8.37
CA PRO A 70 -10.41 12.10 -6.97
C PRO A 70 -11.59 11.25 -6.48
N ASN A 71 -12.49 10.87 -7.39
CA ASN A 71 -13.64 10.00 -7.09
C ASN A 71 -13.25 8.59 -6.61
N MET A 72 -11.99 8.18 -6.80
CA MET A 72 -11.47 6.88 -6.32
C MET A 72 -11.04 6.92 -4.85
N ALA A 73 -10.96 8.10 -4.21
CA ALA A 73 -10.54 8.23 -2.81
C ALA A 73 -11.37 7.36 -1.85
N LYS A 74 -12.69 7.25 -2.08
CA LYS A 74 -13.58 6.40 -1.27
C LYS A 74 -13.23 4.91 -1.28
N TYR A 75 -12.42 4.45 -2.24
CA TYR A 75 -11.99 3.05 -2.37
C TYR A 75 -10.51 2.86 -2.05
N LEU A 76 -9.68 3.86 -2.34
CA LEU A 76 -8.22 3.72 -2.32
C LEU A 76 -7.52 4.52 -1.21
N SER A 77 -8.26 5.37 -0.47
CA SER A 77 -7.68 6.09 0.67
C SER A 77 -7.23 5.12 1.76
N GLN A 78 -6.23 5.51 2.55
CA GLN A 78 -5.83 4.78 3.76
C GLN A 78 -6.99 4.60 4.76
N ASP A 79 -7.98 5.50 4.71
CA ASP A 79 -9.16 5.49 5.57
C ASP A 79 -10.41 4.96 4.83
N ALA A 80 -10.22 4.31 3.67
CA ALA A 80 -11.35 3.74 2.93
C ALA A 80 -11.99 2.60 3.73
N ASN A 81 -13.32 2.44 3.62
CA ASN A 81 -14.07 1.44 4.40
C ASN A 81 -13.66 -0.02 4.13
N ILE A 82 -12.92 -0.27 3.05
CA ILE A 82 -12.36 -1.59 2.71
C ILE A 82 -11.10 -1.93 3.52
N VAL A 83 -10.42 -0.92 4.08
CA VAL A 83 -9.19 -1.09 4.85
C VAL A 83 -9.54 -1.68 6.21
N HIS A 84 -9.11 -2.92 6.44
CA HIS A 84 -9.46 -3.67 7.65
C HIS A 84 -8.73 -3.16 8.90
N SER A 85 -7.45 -2.79 8.75
CA SER A 85 -6.63 -2.31 9.87
C SER A 85 -5.80 -1.09 9.44
N PRO A 86 -6.40 0.12 9.42
CA PRO A 86 -5.71 1.33 8.98
C PRO A 86 -4.43 1.62 9.77
N ALA A 87 -4.46 1.39 11.09
CA ALA A 87 -3.29 1.62 11.95
C ALA A 87 -2.14 0.64 11.64
N PHE A 88 -2.44 -0.61 11.31
CA PHE A 88 -1.42 -1.58 10.92
C PHE A 88 -0.82 -1.20 9.56
N GLU A 89 -1.65 -1.00 8.54
CA GLU A 89 -1.17 -0.67 7.19
C GLU A 89 -0.34 0.62 7.18
N SER A 90 -0.80 1.66 7.89
CA SER A 90 -0.04 2.90 8.07
C SER A 90 1.30 2.66 8.78
N ALA A 91 1.33 1.84 9.83
CA ALA A 91 2.57 1.54 10.54
C ALA A 91 3.60 0.83 9.64
N VAL A 92 3.17 -0.13 8.82
CA VAL A 92 4.03 -0.83 7.87
C VAL A 92 4.63 0.16 6.86
N VAL A 93 3.79 1.00 6.24
CA VAL A 93 4.26 2.02 5.29
C VAL A 93 5.28 2.97 5.96
N LYS A 94 4.99 3.44 7.17
CA LYS A 94 5.89 4.33 7.93
C LYS A 94 7.23 3.68 8.27
N ILE A 95 7.25 2.40 8.64
CA ILE A 95 8.50 1.67 8.90
C ILE A 95 9.37 1.63 7.64
N MET A 96 8.77 1.37 6.47
CA MET A 96 9.50 1.35 5.20
C MET A 96 10.11 2.71 4.86
N HIS A 97 9.46 3.81 5.26
CA HIS A 97 9.96 5.18 5.09
C HIS A 97 10.82 5.69 6.25
N GLN A 98 11.10 4.87 7.27
CA GLN A 98 11.83 5.26 8.49
C GLN A 98 11.17 6.44 9.23
N GLU A 99 9.84 6.50 9.18
CA GLU A 99 9.04 7.53 9.84
C GLU A 99 8.68 7.16 11.29
N ARG A 100 8.31 8.17 12.08
CA ARG A 100 7.87 7.96 13.47
C ARG A 100 6.46 7.38 13.52
N LEU A 101 6.32 6.32 14.30
CA LEU A 101 5.03 5.69 14.59
C LEU A 101 4.31 6.40 15.73
N SER A 102 2.99 6.51 15.60
CA SER A 102 2.09 6.88 16.68
C SER A 102 1.87 5.72 17.65
N ARG A 103 1.29 6.00 18.82
CA ARG A 103 1.00 4.95 19.82
C ARG A 103 0.08 3.85 19.28
N LEU A 104 -0.91 4.22 18.47
CA LEU A 104 -1.85 3.27 17.86
C LEU A 104 -1.14 2.38 16.83
N GLU A 105 -0.26 2.98 16.02
CA GLU A 105 0.54 2.24 15.03
C GLU A 105 1.51 1.29 15.71
N THR A 106 2.24 1.74 16.74
CA THR A 106 3.14 0.88 17.53
C THR A 106 2.39 -0.29 18.17
N ALA A 107 1.21 -0.05 18.74
CA ALA A 107 0.39 -1.11 19.30
C ALA A 107 -0.08 -2.12 18.24
N ALA A 108 -0.39 -1.65 17.02
CA ALA A 108 -0.87 -2.50 15.93
C ALA A 108 0.19 -3.48 15.39
N ILE A 109 1.48 -3.17 15.54
CA ILE A 109 2.59 -4.01 15.07
C ILE A 109 3.44 -4.60 16.20
N ALA A 110 2.99 -4.49 17.46
CA ALA A 110 3.75 -4.92 18.63
C ALA A 110 4.21 -6.39 18.53
N SER A 111 3.40 -7.26 17.92
CA SER A 111 3.73 -8.68 17.70
C SER A 111 4.91 -8.91 16.74
N PHE A 112 5.34 -7.90 15.99
CA PHE A 112 6.46 -7.95 15.05
C PHE A 112 7.73 -7.32 15.60
N GLN A 113 7.74 -6.87 16.87
CA GLN A 113 8.93 -6.32 17.50
C GLN A 113 9.93 -7.43 17.84
N VAL A 114 11.14 -7.33 17.29
CA VAL A 114 12.24 -8.27 17.54
C VAL A 114 13.07 -7.71 18.70
N GLY A 115 13.02 -8.35 19.87
CA GLY A 115 13.86 -7.97 21.01
C GLY A 115 13.19 -7.94 22.40
N GLU A 116 11.90 -8.25 22.52
CA GLU A 116 11.21 -8.37 23.82
C GLU A 116 10.66 -9.79 24.06
N SER A 117 11.53 -10.79 23.92
CA SER A 117 11.35 -12.08 24.59
C SER A 117 12.25 -12.12 25.82
N SER A 118 11.92 -11.28 26.80
CA SER A 118 12.38 -11.47 28.17
C SER A 118 11.23 -11.07 29.07
N ALA A 119 10.34 -12.04 29.31
CA ALA A 119 9.61 -12.03 30.57
C ALA A 119 10.67 -12.11 31.67
N SER A 120 11.09 -10.96 32.18
CA SER A 120 12.05 -10.87 33.27
C SER A 120 11.31 -11.15 34.57
N GLU A 121 11.60 -12.30 35.17
CA GLU A 121 11.56 -12.43 36.62
C GLU A 121 12.47 -11.34 37.24
N PRO A 122 12.10 -10.75 38.39
CA PRO A 122 12.88 -9.68 38.98
C PRO A 122 14.10 -10.28 39.70
N GLU A 123 15.25 -10.32 39.04
CA GLU A 123 16.52 -10.58 39.72
C GLU A 123 17.14 -9.29 40.29
N GLU A 124 17.69 -9.45 41.48
CA GLU A 124 17.99 -8.43 42.48
C GLU A 124 19.04 -7.40 42.07
N ALA A 125 18.80 -6.18 42.56
CA ALA A 125 19.60 -4.98 42.34
C ALA A 125 21.03 -5.12 42.89
N ASN A 126 22.01 -5.14 42.00
CA ASN A 126 23.40 -4.83 42.35
C ASN A 126 23.64 -3.32 42.28
N ALA A 127 24.14 -2.76 43.38
CA ALA A 127 24.23 -1.33 43.67
C ALA A 127 24.93 -0.51 42.56
N SER A 128 24.17 0.29 41.81
CA SER A 128 24.74 1.29 40.91
C SER A 128 25.28 2.48 41.71
N SER A 129 26.57 2.79 41.58
CA SER A 129 27.20 3.98 42.15
C SER A 129 26.44 5.27 41.80
N PHE A 130 26.36 6.22 42.74
CA PHE A 130 25.68 7.53 42.56
C PHE A 130 26.17 8.29 41.32
N ALA A 131 27.44 8.12 40.94
CA ALA A 131 28.00 8.68 39.70
C ALA A 131 27.37 8.06 38.44
N ALA A 132 27.08 6.75 38.46
CA ALA A 132 26.39 6.07 37.36
C ALA A 132 24.95 6.57 37.21
N THR A 133 24.26 6.83 38.33
CA THR A 133 22.89 7.40 38.33
C THR A 133 22.85 8.81 37.71
N LEU A 134 23.83 9.66 38.03
CA LEU A 134 23.94 11.02 37.48
C LEU A 134 24.31 11.04 35.98
N LEU A 135 25.21 10.14 35.54
CA LEU A 135 25.57 10.03 34.13
C LEU A 135 24.40 9.50 33.28
N HIS A 136 23.63 8.54 33.79
CA HIS A 136 22.41 8.07 33.13
C HIS A 136 21.32 9.16 33.08
N ALA A 137 21.20 10.00 34.11
CA ALA A 137 20.26 11.13 34.11
C ALA A 137 20.64 12.21 33.09
N GLY A 138 21.95 12.47 32.91
CA GLY A 138 22.47 13.46 31.95
C GLY A 138 22.41 13.03 30.48
N ASN A 139 22.52 11.72 30.19
CA ASN A 139 22.59 11.18 28.83
C ASN A 139 21.22 10.82 28.20
N LYS A 140 20.09 11.15 28.83
CA LYS A 140 18.74 10.84 28.31
C LYS A 140 18.42 11.42 26.93
N ARG A 141 19.21 12.37 26.42
CA ARG A 141 19.02 12.94 25.07
C ARG A 141 19.50 12.03 23.93
N ASN A 142 20.38 11.05 24.18
CA ASN A 142 21.00 10.23 23.13
C ASN A 142 20.56 8.74 23.14
N TYR A 143 19.81 8.29 24.16
CA TYR A 143 19.32 6.90 24.22
C TYR A 143 18.10 6.65 23.31
N ALA A 144 17.38 7.72 22.92
CA ALA A 144 16.16 7.62 22.11
C ALA A 144 16.44 7.29 20.62
N THR A 145 17.68 7.44 20.16
CA THR A 145 18.12 7.05 18.80
C THR A 145 18.87 5.72 18.76
N ALA A 146 19.34 5.22 19.91
CA ALA A 146 20.07 3.95 20.01
C ALA A 146 19.14 2.73 20.18
N ASN A 147 17.93 2.94 20.74
CA ASN A 147 16.93 1.90 20.98
C ASN A 147 15.67 2.11 20.13
N ALA A 148 15.84 2.32 18.82
CA ALA A 148 14.68 2.19 17.93
C ALA A 148 14.22 0.72 17.98
N PRO A 149 12.92 0.44 18.22
CA PRO A 149 12.42 -0.92 18.19
C PRO A 149 12.75 -1.52 16.82
N GLN A 150 13.49 -2.63 16.84
CA GLN A 150 13.77 -3.38 15.63
C GLN A 150 12.53 -4.21 15.32
N TYR A 151 12.02 -4.08 14.09
CA TYR A 151 10.88 -4.86 13.64
C TYR A 151 11.33 -5.98 12.70
N ASP A 152 10.52 -7.03 12.64
CA ASP A 152 10.74 -8.18 11.78
C ASP A 152 10.90 -7.74 10.30
N SER A 153 11.89 -8.33 9.63
CA SER A 153 12.15 -8.17 8.19
C SER A 153 10.90 -8.44 7.33
N LEU A 154 9.97 -9.25 7.82
CA LEU A 154 8.70 -9.53 7.14
C LEU A 154 7.87 -8.27 6.84
N LEU A 155 7.92 -7.26 7.71
CA LEU A 155 7.16 -6.01 7.48
C LEU A 155 7.62 -5.26 6.23
N PHE A 156 8.86 -5.43 5.80
CA PHE A 156 9.40 -4.79 4.59
C PHE A 156 8.99 -5.49 3.29
N HIS A 157 8.35 -6.66 3.38
CA HIS A 157 8.01 -7.51 2.24
C HIS A 157 6.52 -7.86 2.17
N VAL A 158 5.66 -7.13 2.90
CA VAL A 158 4.21 -7.33 2.85
C VAL A 158 3.69 -7.06 1.43
N PRO A 159 3.12 -8.06 0.72
CA PRO A 159 2.65 -7.88 -0.64
C PRO A 159 1.26 -7.21 -0.68
N PRO A 160 0.92 -6.50 -1.78
CA PRO A 160 -0.35 -5.78 -2.00
C PRO A 160 -1.61 -6.63 -1.84
N THR A 161 -1.55 -7.80 -2.45
CA THR A 161 -2.66 -8.72 -2.63
C THR A 161 -2.02 -10.08 -2.65
N ASN A 162 -2.49 -10.96 -1.78
CA ASN A 162 -2.01 -12.31 -1.79
C ASN A 162 -2.73 -13.08 -2.91
N ASN A 163 -2.50 -12.68 -4.17
CA ASN A 163 -3.10 -13.30 -5.35
C ASN A 163 -2.84 -14.80 -5.38
N ASP A 164 -1.70 -15.24 -4.82
CA ASP A 164 -1.40 -16.66 -4.66
C ASP A 164 -2.44 -17.37 -3.79
N TRP A 165 -2.90 -16.73 -2.71
CA TRP A 165 -3.87 -17.29 -1.79
C TRP A 165 -5.30 -17.12 -2.29
N GLU A 166 -5.66 -15.99 -2.91
CA GLU A 166 -6.96 -15.87 -3.59
C GLU A 166 -7.10 -16.90 -4.72
N ARG A 167 -6.04 -17.14 -5.49
CA ARG A 167 -6.00 -18.19 -6.52
C ARG A 167 -6.00 -19.60 -5.91
N LEU A 168 -5.38 -19.79 -4.75
CA LEU A 168 -5.43 -21.04 -3.98
C LEU A 168 -6.88 -21.32 -3.52
N PHE A 169 -7.55 -20.34 -2.91
CA PHE A 169 -8.91 -20.45 -2.40
C PHE A 169 -9.95 -20.58 -3.53
N SER A 170 -9.72 -19.94 -4.67
CA SER A 170 -10.56 -20.08 -5.87
C SER A 170 -10.47 -21.49 -6.48
N LYS A 171 -9.31 -22.16 -6.35
CA LYS A 171 -9.15 -23.57 -6.79
C LYS A 171 -9.73 -24.56 -5.78
N ALA A 172 -9.69 -24.24 -4.49
CA ALA A 172 -10.20 -25.12 -3.43
C ALA A 172 -11.73 -25.17 -3.36
N THR A 173 -12.42 -24.14 -3.86
CA THR A 173 -13.89 -24.02 -3.87
C THR A 173 -14.55 -24.63 -5.12
N SER A 174 -13.77 -25.06 -6.11
CA SER A 174 -14.26 -25.84 -7.25
C SER A 174 -14.32 -27.34 -6.88
N LYS A 175 -15.31 -27.73 -6.08
CA LYS A 175 -15.70 -29.13 -5.89
C LYS A 175 -17.21 -29.28 -5.97
#